data_AF-E4XZQ3-F1
#
_entry.id   AF-E4XZQ3-F1
#
_cell.length_a   1.000
_cell.length_b   1.000
_cell.length_c   1.000
_cell.angle_alpha   90.00
_cell.angle_beta   90.00
_cell.angle_gamma   90.00
#
_symmetry.space_group_name_H-M   'P 1'
#
loop_
_entity.id
_entity.type
_entity.pdbx_description
1 polymer ?
#
loop_
_entity_poly.entity_id
_entity_poly.type
_entity_poly.pdbx_seq_one_letter_code
_entity_poly.pdbx_strand_id
1 'polypeptide(L)'
;MFWTDFLVIFLVLGGTIGVSVYLSRGSNTNVAQYLMASHSANPINVGLSIFVAFVSALSLTGYPSEVYLYGTAQLWNAITVPIVMAFGCYTIHPVFYRTKSDSVFDYVKIRFGEDISKVCMASSLLSWGFFVSAAILSPSYAIKAVVVDSMRLDPQSNMVLYTVIIAMTVVCILYTYIGGMNAVIMLILSTVSPSSLRLSS
;
A
#
# COMPACT_ATOMS: atom_id res chain seq x y z
N MET A 1 -30.28 5.85 6.24
CA MET A 1 -28.87 6.26 6.09
C MET A 1 -27.93 5.29 6.77
N PHE A 2 -28.02 5.06 8.08
CA PHE A 2 -27.10 4.14 8.80
C PHE A 2 -26.93 2.74 8.20
N TRP A 3 -28.02 2.07 7.80
CA TRP A 3 -27.95 0.70 7.26
C TRP A 3 -27.21 0.60 5.92
N THR A 4 -27.30 1.64 5.09
CA THR A 4 -26.61 1.70 3.79
C THR A 4 -25.11 1.86 3.96
N ASP A 5 -24.64 2.61 4.97
CA ASP A 5 -23.21 2.81 5.23
C ASP A 5 -22.53 1.50 5.68
N PHE A 6 -23.16 0.73 6.57
CA PHE A 6 -22.64 -0.59 6.95
C PHE A 6 -22.59 -1.56 5.79
N LEU A 7 -23.61 -1.54 4.91
CA LEU A 7 -23.66 -2.40 3.74
C LEU A 7 -22.51 -2.08 2.77
N VAL A 8 -22.23 -0.80 2.54
CA VAL A 8 -21.10 -0.36 1.70
C VAL A 8 -19.77 -0.78 2.31
N ILE A 9 -19.57 -0.61 3.62
CA ILE A 9 -18.32 -1.02 4.29
C ILE A 9 -18.12 -2.54 4.19
N PHE A 10 -19.14 -3.34 4.47
CA PHE A 10 -19.05 -4.80 4.33
C PHE A 10 -18.83 -5.25 2.89
N LEU A 11 -19.42 -4.56 1.91
CA LEU A 11 -19.24 -4.88 0.50
C LEU A 11 -17.83 -4.52 0.03
N VAL A 12 -17.28 -3.38 0.46
CA VAL A 12 -15.90 -2.98 0.12
C VAL A 12 -14.89 -3.91 0.78
N LEU A 13 -15.02 -4.19 2.08
CA LEU A 13 -14.13 -5.11 2.79
C LEU A 13 -14.26 -6.55 2.28
N GLY A 14 -15.49 -7.01 2.05
CA GLY A 14 -15.75 -8.33 1.48
C GLY A 14 -15.27 -8.44 0.04
N GLY A 15 -15.38 -7.37 -0.75
CA GLY A 15 -14.88 -7.28 -2.11
C GLY A 15 -13.37 -7.35 -2.18
N THR A 16 -12.65 -6.60 -1.33
CA THR A 16 -11.18 -6.65 -1.30
C THR A 16 -10.66 -8.02 -0.86
N ILE A 17 -11.28 -8.63 0.16
CA ILE A 17 -10.93 -9.99 0.61
C ILE A 17 -11.29 -11.01 -0.47
N GLY A 18 -12.50 -10.95 -1.04
CA GLY A 18 -12.97 -11.89 -2.05
C GLY A 18 -12.12 -11.88 -3.31
N VAL A 19 -11.71 -10.69 -3.77
CA VAL A 19 -10.80 -10.53 -4.90
C VAL A 19 -9.39 -11.03 -4.53
N SER A 20 -8.88 -10.73 -3.33
CA SER A 20 -7.57 -11.25 -2.89
C SER A 20 -7.52 -12.78 -2.85
N VAL A 21 -8.57 -13.44 -2.35
CA VAL A 21 -8.69 -14.90 -2.30
C VAL A 21 -8.84 -15.49 -3.70
N TYR A 22 -9.64 -14.88 -4.57
CA TYR A 22 -9.84 -15.36 -5.94
C TYR A 22 -8.52 -15.36 -6.73
N LEU A 23 -7.72 -14.31 -6.60
CA LEU A 23 -6.43 -14.21 -7.28
C LEU A 23 -5.32 -15.04 -6.62
N SER A 24 -5.32 -15.19 -5.29
CA SER A 24 -4.36 -16.03 -4.57
C SER A 24 -4.45 -17.51 -4.99
N ARG A 25 -5.65 -17.98 -5.36
CA ARG A 25 -5.87 -19.35 -5.85
C ARG A 25 -5.16 -19.69 -7.16
N GLY A 26 -4.71 -18.70 -7.94
CA GLY A 26 -3.99 -18.90 -9.20
C GLY A 26 -2.45 -18.87 -9.11
N SER A 27 -1.86 -18.50 -7.96
CA SER A 27 -0.43 -18.17 -7.84
C SER A 27 0.30 -18.96 -6.74
N ASN A 28 0.02 -20.26 -6.60
CA ASN A 28 0.54 -21.08 -5.49
C ASN A 28 1.53 -22.17 -5.92
N THR A 29 2.78 -21.83 -6.27
CA THR A 29 3.87 -22.82 -6.18
C THR A 29 5.28 -22.28 -5.84
N ASN A 30 5.57 -20.97 -5.85
CA ASN A 30 6.96 -20.53 -5.59
C ASN A 30 7.09 -19.19 -4.85
N VAL A 31 7.87 -19.17 -3.76
CA VAL A 31 8.18 -17.98 -2.93
C VAL A 31 8.85 -16.88 -3.76
N ALA A 32 9.66 -17.25 -4.76
CA ALA A 32 10.24 -16.31 -5.70
C ALA A 32 9.18 -15.61 -6.57
N GLN A 33 8.08 -16.28 -6.89
CA GLN A 33 6.98 -15.70 -7.67
C GLN A 33 6.07 -14.82 -6.78
N TYR A 34 5.97 -15.15 -5.49
CA TYR A 34 5.28 -14.34 -4.47
C TYR A 34 6.01 -13.02 -4.19
N LEU A 35 7.35 -13.05 -4.12
CA LEU A 35 8.20 -11.89 -3.81
C LEU A 35 8.66 -11.10 -5.05
N MET A 36 8.95 -11.75 -6.18
CA MET A 36 9.51 -11.09 -7.37
C MET A 36 8.52 -10.91 -8.53
N ALA A 37 7.24 -11.26 -8.35
CA ALA A 37 6.18 -11.07 -9.34
C ALA A 37 6.61 -11.40 -10.79
N SER A 38 7.31 -12.52 -10.99
CA SER A 38 7.85 -13.00 -12.27
C SER A 38 8.64 -11.96 -13.10
N HIS A 39 9.87 -12.31 -13.48
CA HIS A 39 10.71 -11.54 -14.42
C HIS A 39 10.10 -11.33 -15.84
N SER A 40 8.82 -11.67 -16.05
CA SER A 40 8.00 -11.46 -17.24
C SER A 40 6.88 -10.42 -17.08
N ALA A 41 6.81 -9.69 -15.96
CA ALA A 41 5.80 -8.65 -15.77
C ALA A 41 6.03 -7.48 -16.74
N ASN A 42 4.99 -7.10 -17.49
CA ASN A 42 5.03 -5.96 -18.40
C ASN A 42 5.41 -4.68 -17.60
N PRO A 43 6.43 -3.89 -18.03
CA PRO A 43 6.91 -2.72 -17.29
C PRO A 43 5.81 -1.69 -16.98
N ILE A 44 4.77 -1.63 -17.82
CA ILE A 44 3.60 -0.77 -17.60
C ILE A 44 2.85 -1.20 -16.33
N ASN A 45 2.68 -2.50 -16.11
CA ASN A 45 1.94 -3.03 -14.96
C ASN A 45 2.73 -2.84 -13.65
N VAL A 46 4.06 -2.95 -13.73
CA VAL A 46 4.95 -2.67 -12.59
C VAL A 46 4.92 -1.19 -12.25
N GLY A 47 5.00 -0.30 -13.24
CA GLY A 47 4.91 1.14 -13.04
C GLY A 47 3.57 1.56 -12.42
N LEU A 48 2.46 0.94 -12.85
CA LEU A 48 1.14 1.21 -12.31
C LEU A 48 0.99 0.74 -10.84
N SER A 49 1.60 -0.39 -10.47
CA SER A 49 1.65 -0.84 -9.08
C SER A 49 2.42 0.12 -8.18
N ILE A 50 3.57 0.63 -8.65
CA ILE A 50 4.35 1.65 -7.95
C ILE A 50 3.54 2.94 -7.80
N PHE A 51 2.80 3.34 -8.84
CA PHE A 51 1.93 4.52 -8.79
C PHE A 51 0.80 4.35 -7.77
N VAL A 52 0.14 3.18 -7.74
CA VAL A 52 -0.90 2.88 -6.73
C VAL A 52 -0.32 2.88 -5.32
N ALA A 53 0.89 2.36 -5.11
CA ALA A 53 1.57 2.41 -3.82
C ALA A 53 1.88 3.85 -3.37
N PHE A 54 2.17 4.74 -4.31
CA PHE A 54 2.39 6.18 -4.03
C PHE A 54 1.09 6.88 -3.60
N VAL A 55 -0.04 6.50 -4.20
CA VAL A 55 -1.36 7.05 -3.89
C VAL A 55 -2.00 6.24 -2.75
N SER A 56 -1.50 6.45 -1.53
CA SER A 56 -2.06 5.84 -0.32
C SER A 56 -3.13 6.72 0.35
N ALA A 57 -3.98 6.11 1.17
CA ALA A 57 -5.05 6.80 1.93
C ALA A 57 -4.50 7.90 2.87
N LEU A 58 -3.27 7.73 3.35
CA LEU A 58 -2.54 8.77 4.09
C LEU A 58 -2.28 9.99 3.24
N SER A 59 -1.75 9.81 2.03
CA SER A 59 -1.50 10.91 1.10
C SER A 59 -2.82 11.59 0.74
N LEU A 60 -3.89 10.83 0.50
CA LEU A 60 -5.19 11.37 0.11
C LEU A 60 -5.82 12.25 1.21
N THR A 61 -5.60 11.93 2.48
CA THR A 61 -6.11 12.72 3.62
C THR A 61 -5.11 13.80 4.07
N GLY A 62 -3.82 13.53 3.94
CA GLY A 62 -2.73 14.40 4.36
C GLY A 62 -2.49 15.58 3.42
N TYR A 63 -2.52 15.38 2.10
CA TYR A 63 -2.37 16.49 1.15
C TYR A 63 -3.43 17.58 1.32
N PRO A 64 -4.75 17.29 1.39
CA PRO A 64 -5.74 18.34 1.57
C PRO A 64 -5.66 19.00 2.95
N SER A 65 -5.26 18.29 4.01
CA SER A 65 -5.06 18.92 5.32
C SER A 65 -3.88 19.88 5.31
N GLU A 66 -2.79 19.53 4.62
CA GLU A 66 -1.65 20.42 4.41
C GLU A 66 -1.98 21.60 3.51
N VAL A 67 -2.75 21.41 2.43
CA VAL A 67 -3.26 22.52 1.60
C VAL A 67 -4.18 23.43 2.41
N TYR A 68 -5.00 22.88 3.30
CA TYR A 68 -5.89 23.69 4.15
C TYR A 68 -5.12 24.57 5.13
N LEU A 69 -4.03 24.05 5.70
CA LEU A 69 -3.21 24.77 6.68
C LEU A 69 -2.20 25.73 6.03
N TYR A 70 -1.53 25.31 4.95
CA TYR A 70 -0.41 26.01 4.32
C TYR A 70 -0.77 26.64 2.96
N GLY A 71 -2.00 26.45 2.48
CA GLY A 71 -2.51 27.09 1.27
C GLY A 71 -1.71 26.74 0.02
N THR A 72 -1.31 27.79 -0.71
CA THR A 72 -0.61 27.67 -2.00
C THR A 72 0.83 27.17 -1.87
N ALA A 73 1.42 27.14 -0.66
CA ALA A 73 2.79 26.64 -0.47
C ALA A 73 2.92 25.15 -0.83
N GLN A 74 1.85 24.38 -0.67
CA GLN A 74 1.85 22.94 -1.00
C GLN A 74 1.90 22.67 -2.50
N LEU A 75 1.51 23.63 -3.35
CA LEU A 75 1.63 23.50 -4.81
C LEU A 75 3.09 23.40 -5.25
N TRP A 76 4.02 24.05 -4.53
CA TRP A 76 5.44 23.94 -4.81
C TRP A 76 5.92 22.49 -4.59
N ASN A 77 5.46 21.86 -3.52
CA ASN A 77 5.79 20.46 -3.19
C ASN A 77 5.29 19.50 -4.29
N ALA A 78 4.06 19.70 -4.76
CA ALA A 78 3.46 18.93 -5.85
C ALA A 78 4.25 19.01 -7.17
N ILE A 79 4.91 20.13 -7.46
CA ILE A 79 5.76 20.30 -8.65
C ILE A 79 7.14 19.69 -8.44
N THR A 80 7.71 19.79 -7.23
CA THR A 80 9.06 19.27 -6.95
C THR A 80 9.13 17.74 -6.92
N VAL A 81 8.09 17.07 -6.42
CA VAL A 81 8.02 15.60 -6.33
C VAL A 81 8.26 14.90 -7.69
N PRO A 82 7.55 15.22 -8.79
CA PRO A 82 7.78 14.56 -10.07
C PRO A 82 9.16 14.86 -10.66
N ILE A 83 9.70 16.06 -10.44
CA ILE A 83 11.04 16.44 -10.92
C ILE A 83 12.11 15.60 -10.22
N VAL A 84 12.04 15.47 -8.90
CA VAL A 84 12.96 14.64 -8.11
C VAL A 84 12.83 13.17 -8.48
N MET A 85 11.60 12.69 -8.69
CA MET A 85 11.35 11.31 -9.12
C MET A 85 11.98 11.02 -10.49
N ALA A 86 11.82 11.93 -11.46
CA ALA A 86 12.43 11.79 -12.79
C ALA A 86 13.96 11.77 -12.71
N PHE A 87 14.55 12.65 -11.90
CA PHE A 87 15.99 12.68 -11.68
C PHE A 87 16.49 11.39 -11.02
N GLY A 88 15.78 10.92 -9.98
CA GLY A 88 16.07 9.67 -9.29
C GLY A 88 16.02 8.47 -10.22
N CYS A 89 14.99 8.37 -11.08
CA CYS A 89 14.92 7.33 -12.11
C CYS A 89 16.13 7.37 -13.04
N TYR A 90 16.58 8.55 -13.49
CA TYR A 90 17.73 8.63 -14.39
C TYR A 90 19.05 8.21 -13.72
N THR A 91 19.27 8.57 -12.46
CA THR A 91 20.53 8.29 -11.76
C THR A 91 20.58 6.90 -11.13
N ILE A 92 19.48 6.48 -10.52
CA ILE A 92 19.41 5.26 -9.70
C ILE A 92 19.19 4.02 -10.58
N HIS A 93 18.31 4.11 -11.58
CA HIS A 93 17.99 2.98 -12.47
C HIS A 93 19.21 2.32 -13.15
N PRO A 94 20.17 3.06 -13.76
CA PRO A 94 21.33 2.44 -14.41
C PRO A 94 22.31 1.79 -13.42
N VAL A 95 22.32 2.23 -12.16
CA VAL A 95 23.16 1.65 -11.11
C VAL A 95 22.61 0.29 -10.70
N PHE A 96 21.30 0.19 -10.46
CA PHE A 96 20.65 -1.09 -10.12
C PHE A 96 20.76 -2.11 -11.25
N TYR A 97 20.60 -1.69 -12.50
CA TYR A 97 20.70 -2.59 -13.65
C TYR A 97 22.11 -3.20 -13.82
N ARG A 98 23.17 -2.46 -13.45
CA ARG A 98 24.57 -2.94 -13.55
C ARG A 98 24.96 -3.90 -12.43
N THR A 99 24.41 -3.75 -11.24
CA THR A 99 24.80 -4.55 -10.06
C THR A 99 24.00 -5.86 -9.94
N LYS A 100 22.96 -6.09 -10.78
CA LYS A 100 22.08 -7.29 -10.75
C LYS A 100 21.60 -7.63 -9.33
N SER A 101 21.40 -6.62 -8.50
CA SER A 101 20.94 -6.79 -7.12
C SER A 101 19.42 -6.64 -7.11
N ASP A 102 18.72 -7.69 -6.69
CA ASP A 102 17.24 -7.72 -6.65
C ASP A 102 16.66 -6.92 -5.47
N SER A 103 17.49 -6.56 -4.48
CA SER A 103 17.10 -5.78 -3.31
C SER A 103 17.99 -4.55 -3.10
N VAL A 104 17.39 -3.43 -2.68
CA VAL A 104 18.09 -2.19 -2.31
C VAL A 104 19.11 -2.44 -1.20
N PHE A 105 18.80 -3.32 -0.25
CA PHE A 105 19.69 -3.60 0.86
C PHE A 105 20.88 -4.46 0.47
N ASP A 106 20.76 -5.28 -0.58
CA ASP A 106 21.88 -6.03 -1.15
C ASP A 106 22.88 -5.09 -1.82
N TYR A 107 22.38 -4.05 -2.49
CA TYR A 107 23.25 -3.00 -3.03
C TYR A 107 24.03 -2.28 -1.92
N VAL A 108 23.35 -1.90 -0.83
CA VAL A 108 23.99 -1.27 0.33
C VAL A 108 25.03 -2.21 0.95
N LYS A 109 24.73 -3.51 1.03
CA LYS A 109 25.65 -4.53 1.53
C LYS A 109 26.92 -4.64 0.69
N ILE A 110 26.81 -4.64 -0.64
CA ILE A 110 27.97 -4.73 -1.54
C ILE A 110 28.82 -3.46 -1.47
N ARG A 111 28.21 -2.29 -1.28
CA ARG A 111 28.93 -1.00 -1.30
C ARG A 111 29.53 -0.59 0.04
N PHE A 112 28.82 -0.83 1.14
CA PHE A 112 29.16 -0.33 2.49
C PHE A 112 29.43 -1.43 3.51
N GLY A 113 29.27 -2.71 3.14
CA GLY A 113 29.44 -3.85 4.03
C GLY A 113 28.16 -4.25 4.77
N GLU A 114 28.24 -5.37 5.50
CA GLU A 114 27.07 -6.00 6.13
C GLU A 114 26.49 -5.20 7.29
N ASP A 115 27.33 -4.54 8.09
CA ASP A 115 26.89 -3.88 9.32
C ASP A 115 26.03 -2.66 9.03
N ILE A 116 26.43 -1.85 8.05
CA ILE A 116 25.66 -0.68 7.60
C ILE A 116 24.35 -1.12 6.93
N SER A 117 24.35 -2.23 6.18
CA SER A 117 23.13 -2.78 5.59
C SER A 117 22.13 -3.21 6.65
N LYS A 118 22.56 -3.89 7.73
CA LYS A 118 21.69 -4.30 8.84
C LYS A 118 21.08 -3.08 9.57
N VAL A 119 21.87 -2.03 9.81
CA VAL A 119 21.37 -0.78 10.42
C VAL A 119 20.36 -0.10 9.50
N CYS A 120 20.65 -0.03 8.20
CA CYS A 120 19.75 0.55 7.21
C CYS A 120 18.42 -0.23 7.14
N MET A 121 18.47 -1.57 7.10
CA MET A 121 17.29 -2.43 7.16
C MET A 121 16.47 -2.17 8.43
N ALA A 122 17.11 -2.14 9.61
CA ALA A 122 16.43 -1.91 10.88
C ALA A 122 15.75 -0.53 10.95
N SER A 123 16.44 0.53 10.54
CA SER A 123 15.88 1.89 10.48
C SER A 123 14.74 2.01 9.47
N SER A 124 14.83 1.32 8.33
CA SER A 124 13.78 1.29 7.31
C SER A 124 12.54 0.57 7.82
N LEU A 125 12.70 -0.59 8.47
CA LEU A 125 11.61 -1.35 9.09
C LEU A 125 10.90 -0.52 10.16
N LEU A 126 11.66 0.19 10.99
CA LEU A 126 11.10 1.07 12.01
C LEU A 126 10.28 2.20 11.39
N SER A 127 10.83 2.88 10.38
CA SER A 127 10.16 3.98 9.67
C SER A 127 8.88 3.52 8.99
N TRP A 128 8.92 2.36 8.33
CA TRP A 128 7.73 1.74 7.74
C TRP A 128 6.70 1.32 8.79
N GLY A 129 7.14 0.82 9.95
CA GLY A 129 6.25 0.50 11.07
C GLY A 129 5.46 1.72 11.56
N PHE A 130 6.12 2.86 11.71
CA PHE A 130 5.47 4.13 12.05
C PHE A 130 4.48 4.58 10.96
N PHE A 131 4.90 4.48 9.69
CA PHE A 131 4.04 4.85 8.56
C PHE A 131 2.76 4.00 8.50
N VAL A 132 2.88 2.68 8.61
CA VAL A 132 1.73 1.76 8.59
C VAL A 132 0.82 1.98 9.80
N SER A 133 1.39 2.29 10.97
CA SER A 133 0.61 2.62 12.17
C SER A 133 -0.26 3.88 11.94
N ALA A 134 0.31 4.95 11.39
CA ALA A 134 -0.45 6.14 11.03
C ALA A 134 -1.50 5.86 9.96
N ALA A 135 -1.19 4.97 9.01
CA ALA A 135 -2.08 4.58 7.93
C ALA A 135 -3.33 3.85 8.42
N ILE A 136 -3.23 3.05 9.48
CA ILE A 136 -4.36 2.32 10.08
C ILE A 136 -5.19 3.24 10.98
N LEU A 137 -4.56 4.20 11.66
CA LEU A 137 -5.27 5.13 12.54
C LEU A 137 -6.24 6.04 11.78
N SER A 138 -5.82 6.55 10.61
CA SER A 138 -6.64 7.46 9.78
C SER A 138 -8.04 6.90 9.43
N PRO A 139 -8.18 5.70 8.83
CA PRO A 139 -9.48 5.09 8.55
C PRO A 139 -10.18 4.61 9.82
N SER A 140 -9.46 4.21 10.87
CA SER A 140 -10.06 3.78 12.14
C SER A 140 -10.85 4.90 12.82
N TYR A 141 -10.35 6.14 12.76
CA TYR A 141 -11.09 7.32 13.25
C TYR A 141 -12.36 7.59 12.44
N ALA A 142 -12.31 7.43 11.11
CA ALA A 142 -13.48 7.59 10.25
C ALA A 142 -14.56 6.54 10.58
N ILE A 143 -14.17 5.26 10.73
CA ILE A 143 -15.09 4.17 11.09
C ILE A 143 -15.68 4.38 12.49
N LYS A 144 -14.88 4.83 13.46
CA LYS A 144 -15.37 5.17 14.81
C LYS A 144 -16.50 6.20 14.72
N ALA A 145 -16.35 7.26 13.92
CA ALA A 145 -17.37 8.30 13.79
C ALA A 145 -18.71 7.73 13.30
N VAL A 146 -18.68 6.83 12.31
CA VAL A 146 -19.88 6.16 11.78
C VAL A 146 -20.52 5.22 12.81
N VAL A 147 -19.70 4.44 13.53
CA VAL A 147 -20.19 3.47 14.53
C VAL A 147 -20.81 4.19 15.74
N VAL A 148 -20.18 5.25 16.23
CA VAL A 148 -20.66 6.05 17.36
C VAL A 148 -22.01 6.69 17.03
N ASP A 149 -22.14 7.30 15.84
CA ASP A 149 -23.37 7.94 15.39
C ASP A 149 -24.50 6.92 15.18
N SER A 150 -24.20 5.79 14.54
CA SER A 150 -25.18 4.75 14.24
C SER A 150 -25.73 4.05 15.49
N MET A 151 -24.86 3.80 16.47
CA MET A 151 -25.18 3.00 17.64
C MET A 151 -25.48 3.88 18.87
N ARG A 152 -25.48 5.22 18.69
CA ARG A 152 -25.75 6.25 19.71
C ARG A 152 -24.94 6.04 20.99
N LEU A 153 -23.68 5.63 20.86
CA LEU A 153 -22.77 5.50 22.00
C LEU A 153 -22.16 6.85 22.37
N ASP A 154 -21.66 6.94 23.59
CA ASP A 154 -20.91 8.11 24.03
C ASP A 154 -19.69 8.36 23.12
N PRO A 155 -19.55 9.58 22.55
CA PRO A 155 -18.47 9.90 21.62
C PRO A 155 -17.06 9.84 22.24
N GLN A 156 -17.00 9.93 23.58
CA GLN A 156 -15.80 9.85 24.39
C GLN A 156 -15.36 8.40 24.69
N SER A 157 -16.10 7.38 24.23
CA SER A 157 -15.73 5.98 24.50
C SER A 157 -14.46 5.58 23.75
N ASN A 158 -13.39 5.34 24.51
CA ASN A 158 -12.12 4.82 24.00
C ASN A 158 -12.19 3.32 23.66
N MET A 159 -13.12 2.58 24.29
CA MET A 159 -13.29 1.15 24.07
C MET A 159 -13.64 0.83 22.61
N VAL A 160 -14.53 1.62 22.01
CA VAL A 160 -14.94 1.45 20.59
C VAL A 160 -13.75 1.66 19.66
N LEU A 161 -12.88 2.63 19.96
CA LEU A 161 -11.69 2.92 19.16
C LEU A 161 -10.71 1.76 19.14
N TYR A 162 -10.41 1.17 20.31
CA TYR A 162 -9.51 0.01 20.40
C TYR A 162 -10.06 -1.20 19.63
N THR A 163 -11.36 -1.47 19.74
CA THR A 163 -11.99 -2.57 19.00
C THR A 163 -11.90 -2.37 17.48
N VAL A 164 -12.16 -1.17 16.98
CA VAL A 164 -12.07 -0.85 15.55
C VAL A 164 -10.63 -0.99 15.04
N ILE A 165 -9.63 -0.49 15.78
CA ILE A 165 -8.22 -0.61 15.40
C ILE A 165 -7.81 -2.08 15.31
N ILE A 166 -8.17 -2.89 16.30
CA ILE A 166 -7.83 -4.33 16.31
C ILE A 166 -8.50 -5.03 15.12
N ALA A 167 -9.78 -4.77 14.87
CA ALA A 167 -10.50 -5.34 13.73
C ALA A 167 -9.85 -4.96 12.39
N MET A 168 -9.54 -3.68 12.18
CA MET A 168 -8.87 -3.19 10.98
C MET A 168 -7.49 -3.80 10.79
N THR A 169 -6.73 -3.94 11.88
CA THR A 169 -5.39 -4.55 11.86
C THR A 169 -5.48 -6.02 11.45
N VAL A 170 -6.41 -6.79 12.01
CA VAL A 170 -6.62 -8.20 11.65
C VAL A 170 -7.01 -8.33 10.18
N VAL A 171 -7.96 -7.53 9.70
CA VAL A 171 -8.37 -7.54 8.29
C VAL A 171 -7.21 -7.18 7.37
N CYS A 172 -6.42 -6.16 7.71
CA CYS A 172 -5.26 -5.76 6.93
C CYS A 172 -4.20 -6.85 6.87
N ILE A 173 -3.89 -7.51 7.99
CA ILE A 173 -2.94 -8.63 8.05
C ILE A 173 -3.42 -9.78 7.18
N LEU A 174 -4.69 -10.19 7.30
CA LEU A 174 -5.25 -11.28 6.52
C LEU A 174 -5.24 -10.98 5.01
N TYR A 175 -5.65 -9.77 4.63
CA TYR A 175 -5.63 -9.32 3.24
C TYR A 175 -4.21 -9.30 2.66
N THR A 176 -3.24 -8.76 3.40
CA THR A 176 -1.83 -8.71 2.96
C THR A 176 -1.21 -10.09 2.88
N TYR A 177 -1.48 -10.96 3.86
CA TYR A 177 -0.96 -12.33 3.89
C TYR A 177 -1.45 -13.15 2.69
N ILE A 178 -2.74 -13.06 2.38
CA ILE A 178 -3.37 -13.81 1.28
C ILE A 178 -3.00 -13.23 -0.09
N GLY A 179 -2.89 -11.90 -0.21
CA GLY A 179 -2.65 -11.22 -1.49
C GLY A 179 -1.23 -11.41 -2.05
N GLY A 180 -0.18 -11.09 -1.29
CA GLY A 180 1.18 -11.02 -1.86
C GLY A 180 1.35 -10.01 -3.00
N MET A 181 2.58 -9.84 -3.49
CA MET A 181 2.90 -8.77 -4.47
C MET A 181 2.34 -9.07 -5.87
N ASN A 182 2.29 -10.34 -6.26
CA ASN A 182 1.78 -10.75 -7.57
C ASN A 182 0.25 -10.58 -7.69
N ALA A 183 -0.52 -10.85 -6.63
CA ALA A 183 -1.97 -10.66 -6.68
C ALA A 183 -2.34 -9.17 -6.69
N VAL A 184 -1.55 -8.30 -6.08
CA VAL A 184 -1.75 -6.84 -6.17
C VAL A 184 -1.57 -6.35 -7.61
N ILE A 185 -0.55 -6.83 -8.32
CA ILE A 185 -0.34 -6.47 -9.72
C ILE A 185 -1.50 -6.98 -10.58
N MET A 186 -1.94 -8.22 -10.38
CA MET A 186 -3.09 -8.75 -11.13
C MET A 186 -4.44 -8.09 -10.76
N LEU A 187 -4.63 -7.66 -9.51
CA LEU A 187 -5.77 -6.84 -9.08
C LEU A 187 -5.82 -5.52 -9.86
N ILE A 188 -4.67 -4.85 -9.97
CA ILE A 188 -4.57 -3.60 -10.73
C ILE A 188 -4.83 -3.87 -12.22
N LEU A 189 -4.37 -5.00 -12.73
CA LEU A 189 -4.57 -5.38 -14.13
C LEU A 189 -6.03 -5.66 -14.45
N SER A 190 -6.76 -6.33 -13.56
CA SER A 190 -8.19 -6.64 -13.75
C SER A 190 -9.08 -5.39 -13.69
N THR A 191 -8.65 -4.34 -12.98
CA THR A 191 -9.38 -3.06 -12.91
C THR A 191 -9.15 -2.15 -14.13
N VAL A 192 -7.99 -2.24 -14.78
CA VAL A 192 -7.61 -1.35 -15.89
C VAL A 192 -7.87 -1.96 -17.27
N SER A 193 -7.77 -3.30 -17.41
CA SER A 193 -7.99 -3.99 -18.67
C SER A 193 -8.63 -5.38 -18.44
N PRO A 194 -9.98 -5.47 -18.45
CA PRO A 194 -10.68 -6.75 -18.26
C PRO A 194 -10.50 -7.73 -19.45
N SER A 195 -9.95 -7.29 -20.58
CA SER A 195 -9.77 -8.10 -21.80
C SER A 195 -8.50 -8.96 -21.82
N SER A 196 -7.50 -8.68 -20.97
CA SER A 196 -6.22 -9.41 -20.94
C SER A 196 -6.24 -10.70 -20.10
N LEU A 197 -7.32 -10.96 -19.36
CA LEU A 197 -7.54 -12.21 -18.61
C LEU A 197 -7.76 -13.44 -19.50
N ARG A 198 -7.94 -13.27 -20.82
CA ARG A 198 -8.20 -14.35 -21.78
C ARG A 198 -6.97 -14.97 -22.43
N LEU A 199 -5.76 -14.47 -22.18
CA LEU A 199 -4.53 -14.95 -22.85
C LEU A 199 -3.64 -15.86 -21.98
N SER A 200 -4.13 -16.28 -20.81
CA SER A 200 -3.42 -17.18 -19.88
C SER A 200 -4.15 -18.51 -19.65
N SER A 201 -5.11 -18.87 -20.52
CA SER A 201 -5.63 -20.24 -20.63
C SER A 201 -4.99 -20.95 -21.81
#